data_AF-A0A7H8XI26-F1
#
_entry.id   AF-A0A7H8XI26-F1
#
_cell.length_a   1.000
_cell.length_b   1.000
_cell.length_c   1.000
_cell.angle_alpha   90.00
_cell.angle_beta   90.00
_cell.angle_gamma   90.00
#
_symmetry.space_group_name_H-M   'P 1'
#
loop_
_entity.id
_entity.type
_entity.pdbx_description
1 polymer ?
#
loop_
_entity_poly.entity_id
_entity_poly.type
_entity_poly.pdbx_seq_one_letter_code
_entity_poly.pdbx_strand_id
1 'polypeptide(L)'
;MSQRRRVARAAFSATAATACLALATPAWASSTIGLKSAHHGKKAGYFTQQCDDERFANLPDDHDGWHFVLPGKNSGSFETLTLTFSDGTNDVTVNIPDGSDAYPDFFYSTGGKDPRQIHAYLFTPAGWKLVDGSATISGTGDDFNVSHTCKGTVPKPTPTPTPSVSESPEPSESPSASESPEPSESPSASESPSTSESPTPSDSASPTTSPSGGTGGGGDLPLTGVAVTGMALTGVALIGGGVALMTLRRRRDRITFTG
;
A
#
# COMPACT_ATOMS: atom_id res chain seq x y z
N MET A 1 55.60 39.11 -56.37
CA MET A 1 55.22 37.91 -55.59
C MET A 1 55.25 38.31 -54.12
N SER A 2 54.11 38.26 -53.42
CA SER A 2 53.97 38.91 -52.10
C SER A 2 54.32 37.98 -50.94
N GLN A 3 54.99 38.54 -49.92
CA GLN A 3 55.19 37.91 -48.63
C GLN A 3 53.85 37.53 -47.99
N ARG A 4 53.75 36.34 -47.39
CA ARG A 4 52.76 36.06 -46.34
C ARG A 4 53.48 35.57 -45.09
N ARG A 5 53.71 36.51 -44.16
CA ARG A 5 54.28 36.23 -42.84
C ARG A 5 53.15 36.05 -41.81
N ARG A 6 53.15 34.87 -41.18
CA ARG A 6 52.82 34.60 -39.78
C ARG A 6 51.34 34.61 -39.32
N VAL A 7 51.17 33.87 -38.23
CA VAL A 7 50.09 33.85 -37.22
C VAL A 7 48.73 33.27 -37.61
N ALA A 8 48.53 32.00 -37.22
CA ALA A 8 47.36 31.58 -36.43
C ALA A 8 47.64 30.25 -35.71
N ARG A 9 48.40 30.29 -34.60
CA ARG A 9 48.27 29.27 -33.55
C ARG A 9 46.97 29.57 -32.79
N ALA A 10 45.91 28.82 -33.06
CA ALA A 10 44.68 28.83 -32.25
C ALA A 10 43.85 27.56 -32.43
N ALA A 11 44.50 26.40 -32.52
CA ALA A 11 43.82 25.12 -32.32
C ALA A 11 43.61 24.94 -30.81
N PHE A 12 42.51 25.51 -30.28
CA PHE A 12 42.14 25.37 -28.87
C PHE A 12 40.66 25.05 -28.75
N SER A 13 40.39 23.84 -28.26
CA SER A 13 39.18 23.46 -27.51
C SER A 13 37.82 23.72 -28.15
N ALA A 14 37.39 22.79 -29.03
CA ALA A 14 35.99 22.56 -29.37
C ALA A 14 35.49 21.19 -28.82
N THR A 15 36.06 20.72 -27.71
CA THR A 15 35.86 19.37 -27.16
C THR A 15 35.22 19.42 -25.77
N ALA A 16 33.99 19.94 -25.64
CA ALA A 16 33.09 19.74 -24.49
C ALA A 16 31.74 20.49 -24.66
N ALA A 17 30.82 20.02 -25.51
CA ALA A 17 29.40 20.44 -25.48
C ALA A 17 28.40 19.55 -26.28
N THR A 18 28.78 18.35 -26.75
CA THR A 18 27.98 17.60 -27.74
C THR A 18 27.80 16.12 -27.38
N ALA A 19 27.54 15.82 -26.10
CA ALA A 19 27.36 14.44 -25.62
C ALA A 19 26.23 14.27 -24.58
N CYS A 20 25.30 15.23 -24.45
CA CYS A 20 24.19 15.18 -23.49
C CYS A 20 22.82 15.58 -24.07
N LEU A 21 22.62 15.50 -25.39
CA LEU A 21 21.30 15.65 -26.02
C LEU A 21 20.91 14.35 -26.72
N ALA A 22 19.63 13.99 -26.60
CA ALA A 22 18.95 12.88 -27.28
C ALA A 22 19.23 11.43 -26.79
N LEU A 23 19.21 11.22 -25.46
CA LEU A 23 18.36 10.15 -24.92
C LEU A 23 17.09 10.77 -24.31
N ALA A 24 16.40 11.59 -25.11
CA ALA A 24 14.98 11.82 -24.89
C ALA A 24 14.28 10.54 -25.33
N THR A 25 14.18 9.57 -24.42
CA THR A 25 13.18 8.51 -24.58
C THR A 25 11.84 9.18 -24.84
N PRO A 26 11.03 8.70 -25.80
CA PRO A 26 9.66 9.18 -25.87
C PRO A 26 9.03 8.88 -24.52
N ALA A 27 8.65 9.92 -23.78
CA ALA A 27 7.78 9.77 -22.64
C ALA A 27 6.45 9.27 -23.20
N TRP A 28 6.27 7.95 -23.20
CA TRP A 28 4.95 7.36 -23.38
C TRP A 28 4.07 8.01 -22.32
N ALA A 29 3.09 8.79 -22.79
CA ALA A 29 2.23 9.53 -21.89
C ALA A 29 1.34 8.52 -21.17
N SER A 30 1.73 8.10 -19.97
CA SER A 30 0.84 7.38 -19.08
C SER A 30 -0.28 8.32 -18.65
N SER A 31 -1.50 7.81 -18.56
CA SER A 31 -2.65 8.54 -18.01
C SER A 31 -3.31 7.75 -16.89
N THR A 32 -3.92 8.47 -15.96
CA THR A 32 -4.72 7.89 -14.88
C THR A 32 -6.18 7.90 -15.27
N ILE A 33 -6.83 6.75 -15.21
CA ILE A 33 -8.25 6.55 -15.48
C ILE A 33 -8.97 6.02 -14.23
N GLY A 34 -10.28 6.26 -14.14
CA GLY A 34 -11.09 5.80 -13.01
C GLY A 34 -11.80 4.47 -13.28
N LEU A 35 -12.20 3.80 -12.21
CA LEU A 35 -13.19 2.74 -12.24
C LEU A 35 -14.52 3.33 -12.71
N LYS A 36 -15.16 2.69 -13.68
CA LYS A 36 -16.48 3.13 -14.17
C LYS A 36 -17.50 3.25 -13.05
N SER A 37 -18.11 4.42 -12.93
CA SER A 37 -19.03 4.81 -11.84
C SER A 37 -20.14 3.77 -11.54
N ALA A 38 -20.68 3.07 -12.54
CA ALA A 38 -21.69 2.03 -12.32
C ALA A 38 -21.22 0.86 -11.43
N HIS A 39 -19.92 0.59 -11.39
CA HIS A 39 -19.29 -0.51 -10.64
C HIS A 39 -19.01 -0.15 -9.17
N HIS A 40 -19.11 1.14 -8.81
CA HIS A 40 -18.84 1.63 -7.45
C HIS A 40 -19.85 1.06 -6.43
N GLY A 41 -19.35 0.70 -5.25
CA GLY A 41 -20.11 0.13 -4.14
C GLY A 41 -20.69 -1.28 -4.38
N LYS A 42 -20.23 -2.01 -5.40
CA LYS A 42 -20.77 -3.34 -5.75
C LYS A 42 -19.93 -4.49 -5.18
N LYS A 43 -20.60 -5.59 -4.81
CA LYS A 43 -19.94 -6.87 -4.46
C LYS A 43 -19.77 -7.73 -5.71
N ALA A 44 -18.90 -8.75 -5.67
CA ALA A 44 -18.69 -9.68 -6.79
C ALA A 44 -20.01 -10.23 -7.34
N GLY A 45 -20.91 -10.70 -6.46
CA GLY A 45 -22.23 -11.24 -6.84
C GLY A 45 -23.19 -10.29 -7.58
N TYR A 46 -22.84 -9.02 -7.82
CA TYR A 46 -23.60 -8.11 -8.70
C TYR A 46 -23.23 -8.28 -10.18
N PHE A 47 -22.01 -8.70 -10.48
CA PHE A 47 -21.50 -8.82 -11.85
C PHE A 47 -21.85 -10.18 -12.47
N THR A 48 -21.59 -10.33 -13.77
CA THR A 48 -21.72 -11.62 -14.47
C THR A 48 -20.84 -12.65 -13.79
N GLN A 49 -21.42 -13.77 -13.36
CA GLN A 49 -20.67 -14.85 -12.73
C GLN A 49 -20.07 -15.78 -13.79
N GLN A 50 -18.74 -15.93 -13.80
CA GLN A 50 -17.99 -16.80 -14.72
C GLN A 50 -16.88 -17.52 -13.96
N CYS A 51 -17.27 -18.43 -13.06
CA CYS A 51 -16.33 -19.24 -12.27
C CYS A 51 -15.59 -20.31 -13.09
N ASP A 52 -16.10 -20.68 -14.27
CA ASP A 52 -15.49 -21.67 -15.17
C ASP A 52 -14.29 -21.12 -15.96
N ASP A 53 -13.89 -19.85 -15.74
CA ASP A 53 -12.69 -19.29 -16.39
C ASP A 53 -11.42 -19.90 -15.76
N GLU A 54 -10.51 -20.42 -16.60
CA GLU A 54 -9.24 -21.01 -16.20
C GLU A 54 -8.38 -20.10 -15.30
N ARG A 55 -8.56 -18.77 -15.39
CA ARG A 55 -7.85 -17.79 -14.55
C ARG A 55 -8.34 -17.83 -13.09
N PHE A 56 -9.52 -18.39 -12.82
CA PHE A 56 -10.04 -18.65 -11.48
C PHE A 56 -9.87 -20.11 -11.03
N ALA A 57 -9.17 -20.97 -11.79
CA ALA A 57 -9.05 -22.40 -11.46
C ALA A 57 -8.39 -22.69 -10.09
N ASN A 58 -7.63 -21.74 -9.55
CA ASN A 58 -7.01 -21.81 -8.22
C ASN A 58 -7.64 -20.83 -7.21
N LEU A 59 -8.83 -20.30 -7.48
CA LEU A 59 -9.56 -19.41 -6.57
C LEU A 59 -10.07 -20.22 -5.36
N PRO A 60 -9.75 -19.84 -4.11
CA PRO A 60 -10.30 -20.49 -2.93
C PRO A 60 -11.81 -20.29 -2.80
N ASP A 61 -12.54 -21.28 -2.26
CA ASP A 61 -14.00 -21.24 -2.07
C ASP A 61 -14.48 -20.04 -1.22
N ASP A 62 -13.62 -19.50 -0.35
CA ASP A 62 -13.90 -18.36 0.53
C ASP A 62 -13.41 -17.01 -0.05
N HIS A 63 -13.04 -16.96 -1.33
CA HIS A 63 -12.57 -15.77 -2.02
C HIS A 63 -13.47 -15.36 -3.20
N ASP A 64 -13.66 -14.05 -3.37
CA ASP A 64 -14.22 -13.44 -4.59
C ASP A 64 -13.09 -13.26 -5.63
N GLY A 65 -13.27 -13.85 -6.81
CA GLY A 65 -12.41 -13.64 -7.98
C GLY A 65 -12.92 -12.48 -8.83
N TRP A 66 -12.05 -11.52 -9.14
CA TRP A 66 -12.39 -10.33 -9.91
C TRP A 66 -11.61 -10.29 -11.23
N HIS A 67 -12.27 -9.86 -12.31
CA HIS A 67 -11.63 -9.62 -13.60
C HIS A 67 -11.96 -8.20 -14.09
N PHE A 68 -10.94 -7.35 -14.12
CA PHE A 68 -11.00 -5.98 -14.64
C PHE A 68 -10.51 -5.94 -16.08
N VAL A 69 -11.19 -5.14 -16.91
CA VAL A 69 -10.86 -4.96 -18.32
C VAL A 69 -10.74 -3.49 -18.69
N LEU A 70 -9.69 -3.16 -19.47
CA LEU A 70 -9.55 -1.87 -20.13
C LEU A 70 -10.32 -1.89 -21.46
N PRO A 71 -11.49 -1.22 -21.56
CA PRO A 71 -12.26 -1.18 -22.81
C PRO A 71 -11.50 -0.39 -23.90
N GLY A 72 -11.86 -0.66 -25.16
CA GLY A 72 -11.39 0.11 -26.31
C GLY A 72 -10.33 -0.59 -27.16
N LYS A 73 -10.51 -0.51 -28.48
CA LYS A 73 -9.55 -1.08 -29.45
C LYS A 73 -8.23 -0.30 -29.51
N ASN A 74 -8.27 0.98 -29.15
CA ASN A 74 -7.15 1.92 -29.22
C ASN A 74 -6.74 2.48 -27.85
N SER A 75 -7.29 1.97 -26.74
CA SER A 75 -6.73 2.25 -25.42
C SER A 75 -5.34 1.61 -25.31
N GLY A 76 -4.55 2.00 -24.31
CA GLY A 76 -3.22 1.40 -24.12
C GLY A 76 -3.26 0.08 -23.35
N SER A 77 -2.35 -0.05 -22.40
CA SER A 77 -2.24 -1.19 -21.49
C SER A 77 -2.16 -0.71 -20.04
N PHE A 78 -2.71 -1.49 -19.11
CA PHE A 78 -2.48 -1.30 -17.68
C PHE A 78 -0.99 -1.32 -17.35
N GLU A 79 -0.56 -0.35 -16.54
CA GLU A 79 0.76 -0.28 -15.92
C GLU A 79 0.64 -0.57 -14.43
N THR A 80 -0.38 0.00 -13.77
CA THR A 80 -0.81 -0.32 -12.41
C THR A 80 -2.33 -0.16 -12.25
N LEU A 81 -2.95 -0.92 -11.34
CA LEU A 81 -4.26 -0.58 -10.75
C LEU A 81 -4.07 -0.33 -9.26
N THR A 82 -4.91 0.55 -8.71
CA THR A 82 -5.09 0.77 -7.28
C THR A 82 -6.58 0.74 -7.01
N LEU A 83 -7.04 -0.31 -6.34
CA LEU A 83 -8.45 -0.61 -6.08
C LEU A 83 -8.73 -0.44 -4.59
N THR A 84 -9.87 0.15 -4.24
CA THR A 84 -10.29 0.28 -2.85
C THR A 84 -11.50 -0.61 -2.62
N PHE A 85 -11.37 -1.56 -1.71
CA PHE A 85 -12.45 -2.46 -1.29
C PHE A 85 -12.87 -2.16 0.15
N SER A 86 -14.14 -2.38 0.49
CA SER A 86 -14.60 -2.37 1.87
C SER A 86 -14.82 -3.81 2.34
N ASP A 87 -14.11 -4.22 3.40
CA ASP A 87 -14.27 -5.53 4.04
C ASP A 87 -15.57 -5.64 4.86
N GLY A 88 -16.28 -4.51 5.04
CA GLY A 88 -17.46 -4.35 5.87
C GLY A 88 -17.23 -3.55 7.16
N THR A 89 -15.97 -3.34 7.53
CA THR A 89 -15.48 -2.59 8.70
C THR A 89 -14.55 -1.45 8.29
N ASN A 90 -13.59 -1.74 7.40
CA ASN A 90 -12.55 -0.83 6.92
C ASN A 90 -12.53 -0.81 5.40
N ASP A 91 -11.94 0.25 4.84
CA ASP A 91 -11.54 0.30 3.45
C ASP A 91 -10.08 -0.14 3.31
N VAL A 92 -9.85 -1.12 2.44
CA VAL A 92 -8.58 -1.76 2.13
C VAL A 92 -8.19 -1.39 0.70
N THR A 93 -7.02 -0.79 0.54
CA THR A 93 -6.43 -0.51 -0.77
C THR A 93 -5.58 -1.69 -1.23
N VAL A 94 -5.80 -2.15 -2.45
CA VAL A 94 -5.09 -3.24 -3.12
C VAL A 94 -4.43 -2.69 -4.37
N ASN A 95 -3.15 -3.00 -4.56
CA ASN A 95 -2.37 -2.54 -5.71
C ASN A 95 -2.10 -3.72 -6.63
N ILE A 96 -2.20 -3.52 -7.95
CA ILE A 96 -1.93 -4.56 -8.96
C ILE A 96 -0.86 -4.02 -9.92
N PRO A 97 0.29 -4.71 -10.10
CA PRO A 97 0.69 -5.92 -9.38
C PRO A 97 1.38 -5.60 -8.04
N ASP A 98 1.02 -6.32 -6.97
CA ASP A 98 1.70 -6.28 -5.68
C ASP A 98 1.83 -7.68 -5.04
N GLY A 99 2.84 -8.42 -5.50
CA GLY A 99 3.20 -9.73 -4.92
C GLY A 99 3.74 -9.71 -3.49
N SER A 100 3.63 -8.58 -2.76
CA SER A 100 3.94 -8.49 -1.33
C SER A 100 2.70 -8.51 -0.43
N ASP A 101 1.50 -8.34 -1.00
CA ASP A 101 0.24 -8.38 -0.24
C ASP A 101 -0.34 -9.81 -0.12
N ALA A 102 -1.56 -9.90 0.44
CA ALA A 102 -2.23 -11.17 0.71
C ALA A 102 -3.28 -11.56 -0.36
N TYR A 103 -3.35 -10.84 -1.48
CA TYR A 103 -4.42 -10.89 -2.46
C TYR A 103 -3.86 -11.27 -3.84
N PRO A 104 -3.84 -12.56 -4.21
CA PRO A 104 -3.26 -13.01 -5.47
C PRO A 104 -3.79 -12.23 -6.68
N ASP A 105 -2.89 -11.52 -7.34
CA ASP A 105 -3.17 -10.70 -8.52
C ASP A 105 -2.30 -11.10 -9.71
N PHE A 106 -2.74 -10.73 -10.92
CA PHE A 106 -1.88 -10.73 -12.11
C PHE A 106 -2.50 -9.96 -13.28
N PHE A 107 -1.64 -9.40 -14.14
CA PHE A 107 -2.03 -8.97 -15.49
C PHE A 107 -1.98 -10.12 -16.49
N TYR A 108 -2.94 -10.13 -17.41
CA TYR A 108 -2.97 -11.03 -18.56
C TYR A 108 -2.98 -10.23 -19.87
N SER A 109 -2.14 -10.68 -20.81
CA SER A 109 -2.01 -10.07 -22.13
C SER A 109 -2.93 -10.73 -23.15
N THR A 110 -3.47 -9.95 -24.08
CA THR A 110 -4.26 -10.46 -25.22
C THR A 110 -3.48 -11.42 -26.12
N GLY A 111 -2.14 -11.43 -26.03
CA GLY A 111 -1.27 -12.14 -26.96
C GLY A 111 -1.39 -11.58 -28.39
N GLY A 112 -1.02 -12.41 -29.37
CA GLY A 112 -1.03 -12.03 -30.79
C GLY A 112 0.20 -11.22 -31.22
N LYS A 113 0.06 -10.46 -32.30
CA LYS A 113 1.16 -9.68 -32.91
C LYS A 113 1.48 -8.40 -32.14
N ASP A 114 0.47 -7.79 -31.54
CA ASP A 114 0.55 -6.53 -30.78
C ASP A 114 -0.06 -6.77 -29.38
N PRO A 115 0.65 -7.47 -28.48
CA PRO A 115 0.14 -7.85 -27.18
C PRO A 115 -0.13 -6.64 -26.28
N ARG A 116 -1.33 -6.53 -25.71
CA ARG A 116 -1.72 -5.49 -24.75
C ARG A 116 -2.12 -6.09 -23.40
N GLN A 117 -1.68 -5.49 -22.30
CA GLN A 117 -2.14 -5.85 -20.96
C GLN A 117 -3.45 -5.09 -20.68
N ILE A 118 -4.59 -5.70 -20.98
CA ILE A 118 -5.92 -5.10 -20.76
C ILE A 118 -6.79 -5.91 -19.82
N HIS A 119 -6.28 -7.02 -19.29
CA HIS A 119 -6.97 -7.88 -18.35
C HIS A 119 -6.18 -7.89 -17.05
N ALA A 120 -6.84 -7.63 -15.93
CA ALA A 120 -6.28 -7.74 -14.60
C ALA A 120 -7.17 -8.66 -13.75
N TYR A 121 -6.56 -9.61 -13.06
CA TYR A 121 -7.23 -10.54 -12.16
C TYR A 121 -6.77 -10.27 -10.73
N LEU A 122 -7.69 -10.41 -9.78
CA LEU A 122 -7.45 -10.21 -8.36
C LEU A 122 -8.37 -11.13 -7.54
N PHE A 123 -7.84 -11.80 -6.52
CA PHE A 123 -8.62 -12.60 -5.58
C PHE A 123 -8.67 -11.90 -4.22
N THR A 124 -9.87 -11.59 -3.71
CA THR A 124 -10.08 -10.99 -2.38
C THR A 124 -10.90 -11.93 -1.50
N PRO A 125 -10.88 -11.83 -0.16
CA PRO A 125 -11.81 -12.55 0.69
C PRO A 125 -13.28 -12.28 0.29
N ALA A 126 -14.14 -13.30 0.42
CA ALA A 126 -15.50 -13.23 -0.10
C ALA A 126 -16.37 -12.19 0.61
N GLY A 127 -17.24 -11.55 -0.17
CA GLY A 127 -18.23 -10.61 0.33
C GLY A 127 -17.74 -9.16 0.45
N TRP A 128 -16.54 -8.83 0.00
CA TRP A 128 -16.04 -7.47 -0.08
C TRP A 128 -16.84 -6.62 -1.07
N LYS A 129 -16.85 -5.29 -0.87
CA LYS A 129 -17.45 -4.33 -1.81
C LYS A 129 -16.33 -3.57 -2.52
N LEU A 130 -16.31 -3.54 -3.85
CA LEU A 130 -15.47 -2.61 -4.59
C LEU A 130 -16.04 -1.19 -4.40
N VAL A 131 -15.32 -0.35 -3.67
CA VAL A 131 -15.72 1.03 -3.35
C VAL A 131 -15.37 1.95 -4.51
N ASP A 132 -14.08 1.96 -4.87
CA ASP A 132 -13.52 2.82 -5.92
C ASP A 132 -12.30 2.12 -6.56
N GLY A 133 -11.75 2.72 -7.61
CA GLY A 133 -10.49 2.28 -8.19
C GLY A 133 -9.93 3.28 -9.21
N SER A 134 -8.61 3.27 -9.35
CA SER A 134 -7.88 4.00 -10.38
C SER A 134 -6.90 3.07 -11.09
N ALA A 135 -6.55 3.38 -12.32
CA ALA A 135 -5.52 2.67 -13.06
C ALA A 135 -4.58 3.66 -13.75
N THR A 136 -3.28 3.39 -13.66
CA THR A 136 -2.30 4.01 -14.56
C THR A 136 -2.23 3.14 -15.81
N ILE A 137 -2.47 3.74 -16.96
CA ILE A 137 -2.36 3.08 -18.26
C ILE A 137 -1.33 3.80 -19.12
N SER A 138 -0.65 3.06 -19.97
CA SER A 138 0.05 3.65 -21.12
C SER A 138 -0.97 4.32 -22.05
N GLY A 139 -0.61 5.44 -22.66
CA GLY A 139 -1.47 6.11 -23.65
C GLY A 139 -2.74 6.72 -23.04
N THR A 140 -3.90 6.43 -23.64
CA THR A 140 -5.19 7.05 -23.29
C THR A 140 -6.32 6.04 -23.12
N GLY A 141 -7.34 6.43 -22.35
CA GLY A 141 -8.57 5.68 -22.08
C GLY A 141 -9.54 6.53 -21.27
N ASP A 142 -10.80 6.11 -21.17
CA ASP A 142 -11.85 6.85 -20.45
C ASP A 142 -12.06 6.28 -19.04
N ASP A 143 -12.45 5.02 -18.95
CA ASP A 143 -12.64 4.26 -17.71
C ASP A 143 -12.16 2.81 -17.86
N PHE A 144 -12.09 2.07 -16.75
CA PHE A 144 -11.98 0.60 -16.76
C PHE A 144 -13.18 -0.05 -16.06
N ASN A 145 -13.46 -1.30 -16.44
CA ASN A 145 -14.69 -2.00 -16.09
C ASN A 145 -14.40 -3.31 -15.35
N VAL A 146 -15.31 -3.76 -14.48
CA VAL A 146 -15.36 -5.18 -14.08
C VAL A 146 -16.07 -5.95 -15.20
N SER A 147 -15.39 -6.91 -15.81
CA SER A 147 -15.92 -7.73 -16.91
C SER A 147 -16.87 -8.81 -16.38
N HIS A 148 -16.34 -9.64 -15.48
CA HIS A 148 -17.04 -10.70 -14.78
C HIS A 148 -16.36 -10.92 -13.42
N THR A 149 -16.94 -11.79 -12.60
CA THR A 149 -16.39 -12.21 -11.31
C THR A 149 -16.71 -13.68 -11.05
N CYS A 150 -16.09 -14.29 -10.05
CA CYS A 150 -16.60 -15.48 -9.39
C CYS A 150 -16.82 -15.17 -7.91
N LYS A 151 -18.06 -15.24 -7.43
CA LYS A 151 -18.41 -14.90 -6.04
C LYS A 151 -18.16 -16.09 -5.11
N GLY A 152 -17.26 -15.93 -4.15
CA GLY A 152 -16.96 -16.92 -3.12
C GLY A 152 -18.05 -17.05 -2.06
N THR A 153 -17.85 -18.01 -1.15
CA THR A 153 -18.74 -18.30 -0.02
C THR A 153 -18.19 -17.63 1.23
N VAL A 154 -18.90 -16.63 1.74
CA VAL A 154 -18.56 -16.01 3.04
C VAL A 154 -18.67 -17.07 4.13
N PRO A 155 -17.60 -17.36 4.90
CA PRO A 155 -17.65 -18.37 5.95
C PRO A 155 -18.64 -17.94 7.03
N LYS A 156 -19.66 -18.78 7.26
CA LYS A 156 -20.60 -18.59 8.37
C LYS A 156 -19.86 -18.88 9.69
N PRO A 157 -19.97 -18.04 10.73
CA PRO A 157 -19.40 -18.35 12.02
C PRO A 157 -20.00 -19.65 12.56
N THR A 158 -19.14 -20.66 12.76
CA THR A 158 -19.51 -21.89 13.48
C THR A 158 -19.94 -21.51 14.90
N PRO A 159 -21.12 -21.93 15.38
CA PRO A 159 -21.49 -21.68 16.77
C PRO A 159 -20.47 -22.34 17.69
N THR A 160 -19.88 -21.58 18.60
CA THR A 160 -19.03 -22.13 19.66
C THR A 160 -19.81 -23.22 20.39
N PRO A 161 -19.25 -24.42 20.59
CA PRO A 161 -19.94 -25.45 21.34
C PRO A 161 -20.23 -24.92 22.74
N THR A 162 -21.51 -24.89 23.11
CA THR A 162 -21.92 -24.63 24.49
C THR A 162 -21.17 -25.60 25.40
N PRO A 163 -20.48 -25.14 26.46
CA PRO A 163 -19.77 -26.05 27.34
C PRO A 163 -20.77 -27.07 27.89
N SER A 164 -20.51 -28.35 27.64
CA SER A 164 -21.35 -29.41 28.19
C SER A 164 -21.33 -29.28 29.70
N VAL A 165 -22.51 -29.20 30.32
CA VAL A 165 -22.63 -29.21 31.77
C VAL A 165 -22.02 -30.53 32.23
N SER A 166 -20.89 -30.46 32.94
CA SER A 166 -20.33 -31.63 33.60
C SER A 166 -21.38 -32.12 34.59
N GLU A 167 -21.83 -33.36 34.44
CA GLU A 167 -22.76 -33.95 35.40
C GLU A 167 -22.12 -33.90 36.79
N SER A 168 -22.91 -33.47 37.78
CA SER A 168 -22.48 -33.45 39.17
C SER A 168 -22.13 -34.88 39.58
N PRO A 169 -21.00 -35.13 40.26
CA PRO A 169 -20.71 -36.46 40.77
C PRO A 169 -21.86 -36.92 41.69
N GLU A 170 -22.27 -38.16 41.49
CA GLU A 170 -23.30 -38.85 42.28
C GLU A 170 -22.87 -38.90 43.76
N PRO A 171 -23.79 -38.75 44.73
CA PRO A 171 -23.42 -38.71 46.14
C PRO A 171 -22.79 -40.05 46.57
N SER A 172 -21.56 -39.99 47.08
CA SER A 172 -20.83 -41.14 47.60
C SER A 172 -21.65 -41.89 48.64
N GLU A 173 -21.79 -43.20 48.47
CA GLU A 173 -22.38 -44.07 49.49
C GLU A 173 -21.56 -43.98 50.79
N SER A 174 -22.26 -43.97 51.92
CA SER A 174 -21.65 -43.94 53.25
C SER A 174 -21.11 -45.32 53.60
N PRO A 175 -19.81 -45.49 53.87
CA PRO A 175 -19.32 -46.74 54.46
C PRO A 175 -19.91 -46.93 55.86
N SER A 176 -20.26 -48.18 56.16
CA SER A 176 -20.89 -48.59 57.42
C SER A 176 -19.91 -48.48 58.61
N ALA A 177 -20.47 -48.46 59.82
CA ALA A 177 -19.72 -48.42 61.06
C ALA A 177 -18.74 -49.61 61.18
N SER A 178 -17.51 -49.31 61.63
CA SER A 178 -16.51 -50.30 62.04
C SER A 178 -16.09 -50.00 63.48
N GLU A 179 -15.71 -51.04 64.22
CA GLU A 179 -15.79 -51.08 65.69
C GLU A 179 -14.64 -50.38 66.43
N SER A 180 -14.89 -50.12 67.72
CA SER A 180 -14.00 -49.43 68.64
C SER A 180 -12.72 -50.22 68.96
N PRO A 181 -11.53 -49.63 68.85
CA PRO A 181 -10.34 -50.11 69.55
C PRO A 181 -10.37 -49.70 71.04
N GLU A 182 -9.78 -50.54 71.89
CA GLU A 182 -9.58 -50.28 73.33
C GLU A 182 -8.48 -49.23 73.60
N PRO A 183 -8.49 -48.57 74.78
CA PRO A 183 -7.47 -47.58 75.14
C PRO A 183 -6.19 -48.22 75.68
N SER A 184 -5.02 -47.66 75.34
CA SER A 184 -3.84 -47.83 76.19
C SER A 184 -2.88 -46.63 76.17
N GLU A 185 -2.52 -46.24 77.39
CA GLU A 185 -1.31 -45.59 77.88
C GLU A 185 -0.83 -44.23 77.32
N SER A 186 -0.94 -43.23 78.20
CA SER A 186 -0.13 -42.01 78.22
C SER A 186 1.33 -42.35 78.58
N PRO A 187 2.31 -41.57 78.09
CA PRO A 187 2.92 -40.62 79.03
C PRO A 187 3.27 -39.23 78.45
N SER A 188 2.77 -38.21 79.15
CA SER A 188 3.50 -37.09 79.80
C SER A 188 4.61 -36.25 79.09
N ALA A 189 4.72 -35.02 79.60
CA ALA A 189 5.71 -33.95 79.35
C ALA A 189 5.64 -33.29 77.94
N SER A 190 5.08 -32.09 77.77
CA SER A 190 5.53 -30.78 78.30
C SER A 190 6.80 -30.27 77.63
N GLU A 191 6.68 -29.24 76.78
CA GLU A 191 7.27 -27.91 77.01
C GLU A 191 6.44 -26.82 76.28
N SER A 192 6.42 -25.63 76.89
CA SER A 192 5.90 -24.33 76.43
C SER A 192 7.08 -23.35 76.57
N PRO A 193 7.17 -22.14 75.93
CA PRO A 193 6.12 -21.31 75.33
C PRO A 193 6.44 -21.01 73.83
N SER A 194 6.16 -19.88 73.15
CA SER A 194 5.82 -18.52 73.57
C SER A 194 5.23 -17.62 72.46
N THR A 195 4.78 -16.44 72.89
CA THR A 195 4.73 -15.11 72.23
C THR A 195 4.84 -15.05 70.70
N SER A 196 3.83 -14.54 69.98
CA SER A 196 3.43 -13.11 69.91
C SER A 196 4.54 -12.22 69.34
N GLU A 197 4.29 -11.58 68.19
CA GLU A 197 4.19 -10.12 68.07
C GLU A 197 3.38 -9.73 66.82
N SER A 198 2.56 -8.68 66.96
CA SER A 198 2.06 -7.82 65.89
C SER A 198 2.71 -6.46 66.15
N PRO A 199 3.13 -5.69 65.12
CA PRO A 199 2.29 -4.53 64.80
C PRO A 199 2.35 -3.95 63.36
N THR A 200 1.19 -3.43 62.94
CA THR A 200 0.93 -2.16 62.20
C THR A 200 1.42 -1.91 60.74
N PRO A 201 0.63 -1.13 59.96
CA PRO A 201 1.00 -0.62 58.63
C PRO A 201 1.53 0.83 58.63
N SER A 202 2.34 1.17 57.63
CA SER A 202 2.75 2.52 57.15
C SER A 202 3.57 2.33 55.86
N ASP A 203 3.71 3.26 54.91
CA ASP A 203 2.97 4.51 54.68
C ASP A 203 3.09 4.97 53.21
N SER A 204 2.37 6.04 52.90
CA SER A 204 2.36 6.83 51.67
C SER A 204 3.73 7.15 51.03
N ALA A 205 3.79 7.14 49.70
CA ALA A 205 4.70 7.98 48.91
C ALA A 205 4.02 8.47 47.61
N SER A 206 4.02 9.78 47.39
CA SER A 206 3.41 10.45 46.23
C SER A 206 4.19 10.23 44.92
N PRO A 207 3.59 10.61 43.79
CA PRO A 207 4.24 11.68 43.03
C PRO A 207 3.31 12.89 42.77
N THR A 208 3.72 14.04 43.29
CA THR A 208 3.27 15.36 42.81
C THR A 208 4.46 16.10 42.19
N THR A 209 4.34 16.42 40.90
CA THR A 209 4.80 17.72 40.39
C THR A 209 3.87 18.15 39.26
N SER A 210 3.47 19.41 39.31
CA SER A 210 2.39 20.01 38.50
C SER A 210 2.94 20.77 37.28
N PRO A 211 2.08 21.24 36.36
CA PRO A 211 2.50 21.68 35.03
C PRO A 211 2.86 23.17 34.93
N SER A 212 3.61 23.49 33.88
CA SER A 212 3.61 24.76 33.13
C SER A 212 4.34 24.51 31.81
N GLY A 213 3.97 25.06 30.65
CA GLY A 213 3.01 26.13 30.38
C GLY A 213 3.68 27.17 29.47
N GLY A 214 3.22 27.32 28.22
CA GLY A 214 3.85 28.18 27.21
C GLY A 214 3.82 27.57 25.81
N THR A 215 2.68 27.56 25.11
CA THR A 215 2.18 28.62 24.20
C THR A 215 2.72 28.57 22.77
N GLY A 216 1.81 28.25 21.82
CA GLY A 216 1.75 28.90 20.52
C GLY A 216 2.25 28.10 19.31
N GLY A 217 1.36 27.90 18.32
CA GLY A 217 1.71 27.45 16.97
C GLY A 217 0.65 26.53 16.36
N GLY A 218 0.37 26.71 15.07
CA GLY A 218 -0.44 25.75 14.30
C GLY A 218 0.22 24.36 14.29
N GLY A 219 -0.52 23.28 14.03
CA GLY A 219 -1.54 23.26 12.99
C GLY A 219 -0.88 23.29 11.61
N ASP A 220 0.16 22.48 11.44
CA ASP A 220 0.91 22.36 10.19
C ASP A 220 1.17 20.89 9.86
N LEU A 221 0.83 20.52 8.63
CA LEU A 221 1.07 19.21 8.04
C LEU A 221 2.56 19.12 7.65
N PRO A 222 3.13 17.93 7.35
CA PRO A 222 4.45 17.87 6.75
C PRO A 222 4.48 18.64 5.40
N LEU A 223 5.15 19.79 5.36
CA LEU A 223 5.34 20.58 4.15
C LEU A 223 6.16 19.81 3.10
N THR A 224 5.48 19.16 2.16
CA THR A 224 6.06 18.71 0.89
C THR A 224 6.13 19.86 -0.13
N GLY A 225 6.49 21.06 0.32
CA GLY A 225 6.37 22.32 -0.45
C GLY A 225 7.61 22.78 -1.22
N VAL A 226 8.78 22.19 -1.01
CA VAL A 226 10.07 22.75 -1.51
C VAL A 226 10.44 22.26 -2.92
N ALA A 227 9.72 21.28 -3.49
CA ALA A 227 10.05 20.69 -4.79
C ALA A 227 9.67 21.56 -6.01
N VAL A 228 8.74 22.50 -5.88
CA VAL A 228 8.14 23.20 -7.05
C VAL A 228 8.92 24.47 -7.44
N THR A 229 9.49 25.21 -6.49
CA THR A 229 10.14 26.51 -6.74
C THR A 229 11.46 26.41 -7.52
N GLY A 230 12.15 25.25 -7.44
CA GLY A 230 13.41 25.01 -8.17
C GLY A 230 13.25 24.81 -9.68
N MET A 231 12.11 24.28 -10.12
CA MET A 231 11.84 23.99 -11.54
C MET A 231 11.48 25.26 -12.34
N ALA A 232 10.82 26.24 -11.71
CA ALA A 232 10.43 27.48 -12.39
C ALA A 232 11.63 28.37 -12.75
N LEU A 233 12.60 28.50 -11.83
CA LEU A 233 13.77 29.36 -12.03
C LEU A 233 14.76 28.80 -13.07
N THR A 234 14.93 27.47 -13.12
CA THR A 234 15.76 26.82 -14.15
C THR A 234 15.15 26.93 -15.55
N GLY A 235 13.82 26.81 -15.69
CA GLY A 235 13.12 27.03 -16.95
C GLY A 235 13.32 28.43 -17.53
N VAL A 236 13.15 29.48 -16.72
CA VAL A 236 13.35 30.88 -17.14
C VAL A 236 14.81 31.16 -17.53
N ALA A 237 15.77 30.61 -16.77
CA ALA A 237 17.20 30.76 -17.08
C ALA A 237 17.59 30.15 -18.44
N LEU A 238 17.04 28.98 -18.78
CA LEU A 238 17.28 28.31 -20.06
C LEU A 238 16.69 29.09 -21.25
N ILE A 239 15.45 29.60 -21.12
CA ILE A 239 14.80 30.42 -22.15
C ILE A 239 15.58 31.73 -22.37
N GLY A 240 15.94 32.43 -21.28
CA GLY A 240 16.73 33.66 -21.33
C GLY A 240 18.11 33.46 -21.94
N GLY A 241 18.83 32.40 -21.53
CA GLY A 241 20.14 32.04 -22.08
C GLY A 241 20.09 31.70 -23.58
N GLY A 242 19.07 30.98 -24.02
CA GLY A 242 18.85 30.67 -25.44
C GLY A 242 18.66 31.91 -26.30
N VAL A 243 17.81 32.85 -25.87
CA VAL A 243 17.58 34.12 -26.58
C VAL A 243 18.83 35.01 -26.59
N ALA A 244 19.57 35.08 -25.48
CA ALA A 244 20.83 35.81 -25.40
C ALA A 244 21.89 35.26 -26.37
N LEU A 245 22.06 33.94 -26.44
CA LEU A 245 23.00 33.30 -27.37
C LEU A 245 22.56 33.47 -28.84
N MET A 246 21.27 33.33 -29.14
CA MET A 246 20.73 33.51 -30.49
C MET A 246 20.92 34.94 -31.01
N THR A 247 20.72 35.95 -30.15
CA THR A 247 20.91 37.37 -30.49
C THR A 247 22.37 37.76 -30.60
N LEU A 248 23.25 37.24 -29.74
CA LEU A 248 24.70 37.43 -29.87
C LEU A 248 25.27 36.77 -31.14
N ARG A 249 24.75 35.61 -31.54
CA ARG A 249 25.12 34.94 -32.80
C ARG A 249 24.71 35.78 -34.01
N ARG A 250 23.44 36.19 -34.09
CA ARG A 250 22.95 37.13 -35.13
C ARG A 250 23.70 38.47 -35.18
N ARG A 251 24.27 38.93 -34.06
CA ARG A 251 25.12 40.13 -34.02
C ARG A 251 26.52 39.90 -34.61
N ARG A 252 27.12 38.72 -34.41
CA ARG A 252 28.42 38.36 -35.02
C ARG A 252 28.30 38.11 -36.52
N ASP A 253 27.20 37.51 -36.96
CA ASP A 253 26.89 37.25 -38.38
C ASP A 253 26.63 38.55 -39.18
N ARG A 254 26.56 39.71 -38.52
CA ARG A 254 26.29 41.03 -39.13
C ARG A 254 27.53 41.95 -39.17
N ILE A 255 28.72 41.42 -38.91
CA ILE A 255 29.98 42.17 -39.07
C ILE A 255 30.59 41.86 -40.46
N THR A 256 30.05 42.49 -41.49
CA THR A 256 30.76 42.60 -42.77
C THR A 256 31.98 43.49 -42.61
N PHE A 257 33.18 42.92 -42.76
CA PHE A 257 34.41 43.70 -42.89
C PHE A 257 34.36 44.50 -44.20
N THR A 258 34.11 45.80 -44.08
CA THR A 258 34.46 46.80 -45.10
C THR A 258 35.74 47.49 -44.66
N GLY A 259 36.84 47.22 -45.37
CA GLY A 259 38.19 47.70 -45.04
C GLY A 259 39.24 46.64 -45.35
#